data_AF-L1L3K3-F1
#
_entry.id   AF-L1L3K3-F1
#
_cell.length_a   1.000
_cell.length_b   1.000
_cell.length_c   1.000
_cell.angle_alpha   90.00
_cell.angle_beta   90.00
_cell.angle_gamma   90.00
#
_symmetry.space_group_name_H-M   'P 1'
#
loop_
_entity.id
_entity.type
_entity.pdbx_description
1 polymer ?
#
loop_
_entity_poly.entity_id
_entity_poly.type
_entity_poly.pdbx_seq_one_letter_code
_entity_poly.pdbx_strand_id
1 'polypeptide(L)'
;MLFRDPEVGRFYLHDSPYTYFTSTELHLGEISLECSRAGASAAALWLTFRLLAPTPDGLGRVLAAGRRAALKWADLITASDTLELYQRPELDIVSYFPAVEPATLTAVDAASARVLADGMAGTDPVFLSTLKAGREAFTARHPKITADADGARILRSVLMKSESEHHVERVHDRVERLTRSHRQLESPRA
;
A
#
# COMPACT_ATOMS: atom_id res chain seq x y z
N MET A 1 -15.60 -7.63 -10.63
CA MET A 1 -16.58 -7.78 -9.54
C MET A 1 -17.02 -9.22 -9.50
N LEU A 2 -17.06 -9.86 -8.33
CA LEU A 2 -17.54 -11.23 -8.18
C LEU A 2 -18.74 -11.20 -7.25
N PHE A 3 -19.83 -11.82 -7.68
CA PHE A 3 -21.01 -12.00 -6.85
C PHE A 3 -21.06 -13.43 -6.34
N ARG A 4 -21.45 -13.59 -5.07
CA ARG A 4 -21.67 -14.92 -4.48
C ARG A 4 -22.78 -15.67 -5.20
N ASP A 5 -23.81 -14.94 -5.63
CA ASP A 5 -24.96 -15.45 -6.36
C ASP A 5 -25.01 -14.78 -7.75
N PRO A 6 -24.88 -15.54 -8.86
CA PRO A 6 -24.95 -15.00 -10.20
C PRO A 6 -26.34 -14.44 -10.56
N GLU A 7 -27.41 -14.81 -9.86
CA GLU A 7 -28.77 -14.33 -10.15
C GLU A 7 -28.94 -12.82 -9.96
N VAL A 8 -28.01 -12.16 -9.27
CA VAL A 8 -28.00 -10.70 -9.11
C VAL A 8 -27.96 -9.96 -10.45
N GLY A 9 -27.50 -10.62 -11.53
CA GLY A 9 -27.54 -10.08 -12.89
C GLY A 9 -28.92 -9.56 -13.28
N ARG A 10 -30.01 -10.13 -12.74
CA ARG A 10 -31.39 -9.66 -12.96
C ARG A 10 -31.63 -8.20 -12.56
N PHE A 11 -30.87 -7.67 -11.59
CA PHE A 11 -31.00 -6.29 -11.12
C PHE A 11 -30.18 -5.30 -11.96
N TYR A 12 -29.23 -5.81 -12.75
CA TYR A 12 -28.42 -5.01 -13.68
C TYR A 12 -28.92 -5.11 -15.12
N LEU A 13 -29.77 -6.11 -15.40
CA LEU A 13 -30.34 -6.38 -16.70
C LEU A 13 -31.05 -5.13 -17.23
N HIS A 14 -30.58 -4.65 -18.36
CA HIS A 14 -31.23 -3.59 -19.13
C HIS A 14 -31.30 -4.01 -20.59
N ASP A 15 -32.35 -3.55 -21.26
CA ASP A 15 -32.49 -3.68 -22.70
C ASP A 15 -31.95 -2.43 -23.40
N SER A 16 -31.29 -2.64 -24.53
CA SER A 16 -30.99 -1.57 -25.49
C SER A 16 -31.25 -2.14 -26.88
N PRO A 17 -32.42 -1.86 -27.48
CA PRO A 17 -32.83 -2.45 -28.75
C PRO A 17 -31.89 -2.10 -29.92
N TYR A 18 -31.03 -1.09 -29.75
CA TYR A 18 -30.06 -0.65 -30.75
C TYR A 18 -28.67 -1.28 -30.58
N THR A 19 -28.41 -2.04 -29.51
CA THR A 19 -27.03 -2.47 -29.15
C THR A 19 -26.86 -3.99 -29.07
N TYR A 20 -27.93 -4.73 -28.77
CA TYR A 20 -27.87 -6.16 -28.46
C TYR A 20 -28.84 -6.98 -29.33
N PHE A 21 -28.73 -6.85 -30.66
CA PHE A 21 -29.72 -7.38 -31.62
C PHE A 21 -29.21 -8.58 -32.46
N THR A 22 -27.99 -9.05 -32.20
CA THR A 22 -27.34 -10.07 -33.05
C THR A 22 -27.30 -11.48 -32.43
N SER A 23 -27.61 -11.65 -31.15
CA SER A 23 -27.67 -12.95 -30.47
C SER A 23 -28.77 -12.98 -29.41
N THR A 24 -29.26 -14.18 -29.09
CA THR A 24 -30.15 -14.44 -27.93
C THR A 24 -29.37 -14.86 -26.69
N GLU A 25 -28.05 -15.04 -26.81
CA GLU A 25 -27.16 -15.26 -25.66
C GLU A 25 -26.95 -13.97 -24.88
N LEU A 26 -26.87 -14.08 -23.56
CA LEU A 26 -26.61 -12.95 -22.66
C LEU A 26 -25.36 -12.19 -23.10
N HIS A 27 -25.53 -10.92 -23.47
CA HIS A 27 -24.40 -10.04 -23.70
C HIS A 27 -23.95 -9.52 -22.34
N LEU A 28 -22.67 -9.72 -21.99
CA LEU A 28 -22.13 -9.24 -20.71
C LEU A 28 -22.39 -7.75 -20.45
N GLY A 29 -22.69 -6.96 -21.49
CA GLY A 29 -22.96 -5.53 -21.40
C GLY A 29 -24.31 -5.25 -20.77
N GLU A 30 -25.25 -6.17 -20.92
CA GLU A 30 -26.61 -6.09 -20.39
C GLU A 30 -26.64 -6.21 -18.86
N ILE A 31 -25.59 -6.76 -18.24
CA ILE A 31 -25.50 -7.00 -16.79
C ILE A 31 -24.32 -6.28 -16.13
N SER A 32 -23.81 -5.21 -16.76
CA SER A 32 -22.71 -4.41 -16.22
C SER A 32 -23.03 -2.92 -16.24
N LEU A 33 -22.35 -2.15 -15.39
CA LEU A 33 -22.47 -0.70 -15.34
C LEU A 33 -21.80 0.00 -16.53
N GLU A 34 -20.85 -0.65 -17.18
CA GLU A 34 -20.15 -0.14 -18.36
C GLU A 34 -20.68 -0.83 -19.62
N CYS A 35 -20.76 -0.08 -20.73
CA CYS A 35 -21.21 -0.63 -22.01
C CYS A 35 -20.03 -1.23 -22.80
N SER A 36 -19.23 -0.39 -23.47
CA SER A 36 -18.07 -0.81 -24.27
C SER A 36 -16.91 -1.26 -23.38
N ARG A 37 -16.39 -2.46 -23.61
CA ARG A 37 -15.29 -3.03 -22.83
C ARG A 37 -14.25 -3.67 -23.74
N ALA A 38 -12.99 -3.49 -23.39
CA ALA A 38 -11.90 -4.07 -24.15
C ALA A 38 -11.82 -5.58 -23.88
N GLY A 39 -12.18 -6.39 -24.88
CA GLY A 39 -11.91 -7.84 -24.85
C GLY A 39 -10.42 -8.16 -24.60
N ALA A 40 -9.53 -7.24 -24.98
CA ALA A 40 -8.11 -7.30 -24.68
C ALA A 40 -7.79 -7.39 -23.17
N SER A 41 -8.57 -6.72 -22.31
CA SER A 41 -8.37 -6.81 -20.85
C SER A 41 -8.72 -8.21 -20.33
N ALA A 42 -9.78 -8.83 -20.86
CA ALA A 42 -10.14 -10.21 -20.52
C ALA A 42 -9.08 -11.20 -21.03
N ALA A 43 -8.56 -11.00 -22.24
CA ALA A 43 -7.48 -11.82 -22.79
C ALA A 43 -6.18 -11.68 -21.98
N ALA A 44 -5.83 -10.47 -21.54
CA ALA A 44 -4.67 -10.22 -20.68
C ALA A 44 -4.80 -10.98 -19.34
N LEU A 45 -5.94 -10.84 -18.66
CA LEU A 45 -6.19 -11.56 -17.41
C LEU A 45 -6.18 -13.08 -17.61
N TRP A 46 -6.84 -13.57 -18.66
CA TRP A 46 -6.87 -15.00 -18.99
C TRP A 46 -5.45 -15.53 -19.18
N LEU A 47 -4.63 -14.86 -19.99
CA LEU A 47 -3.24 -15.25 -20.23
C LEU A 47 -2.42 -15.21 -18.93
N THR A 48 -2.60 -14.18 -18.09
CA THR A 48 -1.97 -14.12 -16.78
C THR A 48 -2.31 -15.35 -15.94
N PHE A 49 -3.58 -15.79 -15.88
CA PHE A 49 -3.96 -17.00 -15.15
C PHE A 49 -3.52 -18.31 -15.82
N ARG A 50 -3.26 -18.32 -17.13
CA ARG A 50 -2.62 -19.47 -17.80
C ARG A 50 -1.16 -19.62 -17.37
N LEU A 51 -0.45 -18.51 -17.16
CA LEU A 51 0.96 -18.50 -16.76
C LEU A 51 1.15 -18.60 -15.24
N LEU A 52 0.30 -17.91 -14.47
CA LEU A 52 0.31 -17.80 -13.02
C LEU A 52 -1.09 -18.14 -12.51
N ALA A 53 -1.38 -19.44 -12.41
CA ALA A 53 -2.69 -19.92 -11.95
C ALA A 53 -3.06 -19.29 -10.59
N PRO A 54 -4.33 -18.96 -10.32
CA PRO A 54 -4.78 -18.40 -9.05
C PRO A 54 -4.84 -19.48 -7.96
N THR A 55 -3.70 -20.10 -7.70
CA THR A 55 -3.47 -21.16 -6.71
C THR A 55 -2.28 -20.78 -5.83
N PRO A 56 -2.09 -21.43 -4.67
CA PRO A 56 -0.92 -21.22 -3.83
C PRO A 56 0.41 -21.37 -4.58
N ASP A 57 0.53 -22.37 -5.46
CA ASP A 57 1.74 -22.64 -6.24
C ASP A 57 1.89 -21.78 -7.51
N GLY A 58 0.84 -21.07 -7.92
CA GLY A 58 0.88 -20.13 -9.04
C GLY A 58 1.11 -18.70 -8.55
N LEU A 59 0.11 -17.84 -8.73
CA LEU A 59 0.08 -16.45 -8.27
C LEU A 59 0.36 -16.35 -6.77
N GLY A 60 -0.05 -17.34 -5.97
CA GLY A 60 0.18 -17.36 -4.53
C GLY A 60 1.66 -17.24 -4.13
N ARG A 61 2.60 -17.82 -4.90
CA ARG A 61 4.04 -17.68 -4.63
C ARG A 61 4.52 -16.24 -4.75
N VAL A 62 4.01 -15.51 -5.74
CA VAL A 62 4.34 -14.09 -5.96
C VAL A 62 3.81 -13.24 -4.82
N LEU A 63 2.54 -13.43 -4.43
CA LEU A 63 1.92 -12.71 -3.32
C LEU A 63 2.57 -13.04 -1.96
N ALA A 64 2.94 -14.30 -1.74
CA ALA A 64 3.57 -14.73 -0.49
C ALA A 64 4.95 -14.08 -0.29
N ALA A 65 5.71 -13.84 -1.36
CA ALA A 65 6.98 -13.11 -1.29
C ALA A 65 6.78 -11.67 -0.78
N GLY A 66 5.79 -10.95 -1.33
CA GLY A 66 5.42 -9.61 -0.85
C GLY A 66 5.02 -9.60 0.62
N ARG A 67 4.23 -10.59 1.06
CA ARG A 67 3.85 -10.74 2.48
C ARG A 67 5.06 -11.01 3.38
N ARG A 68 5.97 -11.91 2.99
CA ARG A 68 7.19 -12.19 3.76
C ARG A 68 8.08 -10.96 3.87
N ALA A 69 8.23 -10.20 2.78
CA ALA A 69 8.97 -8.95 2.78
C ALA A 69 8.34 -7.94 3.76
N ALA A 70 7.01 -7.83 3.82
CA ALA A 70 6.31 -6.89 4.68
C ALA A 70 6.47 -7.24 6.16
N LEU A 71 6.36 -8.52 6.51
CA LEU A 71 6.61 -9.01 7.87
C LEU A 71 8.07 -8.80 8.27
N LYS A 72 9.02 -9.12 7.39
CA LYS A 72 10.45 -8.88 7.63
C LYS A 72 10.75 -7.40 7.87
N TRP A 73 10.20 -6.49 7.06
CA TRP A 73 10.40 -5.06 7.29
C TRP A 73 9.78 -4.58 8.59
N ALA A 74 8.60 -5.11 8.93
CA ALA A 74 7.95 -4.78 10.18
C ALA A 74 8.81 -5.19 11.39
N ASP A 75 9.43 -6.35 11.36
CA ASP A 75 10.35 -6.80 12.41
C ASP A 75 11.61 -5.91 12.48
N LEU A 76 12.17 -5.50 11.33
CA LEU A 76 13.29 -4.53 11.28
C LEU A 76 12.92 -3.17 11.86
N ILE A 77 11.74 -2.62 11.51
CA ILE A 77 11.26 -1.35 12.07
C ILE A 77 11.02 -1.48 13.58
N THR A 78 10.47 -2.60 14.04
CA THR A 78 10.26 -2.85 15.48
C THR A 78 11.58 -2.84 16.26
N ALA A 79 12.68 -3.26 15.63
CA ALA A 79 14.02 -3.23 16.21
C ALA A 79 14.75 -1.88 16.06
N SER A 80 14.19 -0.93 15.30
CA SER A 80 14.78 0.37 15.03
C SER A 80 14.56 1.36 16.19
N ASP A 81 15.54 2.23 16.42
CA ASP A 81 15.46 3.36 17.36
C ASP A 81 14.96 4.66 16.70
N THR A 82 14.79 4.65 15.39
CA THR A 82 14.48 5.83 14.57
C THR A 82 13.14 5.74 13.87
N LEU A 83 12.56 4.55 13.78
CA LEU A 83 11.29 4.30 13.12
C LEU A 83 10.36 3.56 14.07
N GLU A 84 9.06 3.86 13.96
CA GLU A 84 8.00 3.15 14.67
C GLU A 84 6.96 2.63 13.69
N LEU A 85 6.49 1.40 13.90
CA LEU A 85 5.39 0.85 13.12
C LEU A 85 4.08 1.55 13.48
N TYR A 86 3.29 1.92 12.47
CA TYR A 86 1.92 2.38 12.72
C TYR A 86 1.03 1.21 13.18
N GLN A 87 1.15 0.05 12.52
CA GLN A 87 0.54 -1.22 12.94
C GLN A 87 1.26 -2.40 12.27
N ARG A 88 1.11 -3.62 12.82
CA ARG A 88 1.64 -4.84 12.21
C ARG A 88 0.91 -5.10 10.87
N PRO A 89 1.63 -5.37 9.76
CA PRO A 89 1.01 -5.57 8.46
C PRO A 89 0.30 -6.93 8.36
N GLU A 90 -0.95 -6.90 7.91
CA GLU A 90 -1.74 -8.10 7.59
C GLU A 90 -1.54 -8.59 6.15
N LEU A 91 -1.04 -7.72 5.27
CA LEU A 91 -0.73 -7.99 3.86
C LEU A 91 0.65 -7.39 3.50
N ASP A 92 0.88 -7.03 2.24
CA ASP A 92 2.14 -6.52 1.68
C ASP A 92 2.33 -4.99 1.83
N ILE A 93 1.54 -4.33 2.67
CA ILE A 93 1.62 -2.89 2.94
C ILE A 93 2.14 -2.65 4.35
N VAL A 94 3.30 -1.99 4.45
CA VAL A 94 3.91 -1.58 5.72
C VAL A 94 3.67 -0.10 5.92
N SER A 95 3.17 0.28 7.10
CA SER A 95 2.94 1.69 7.49
C SER A 95 3.71 1.99 8.77
N TYR A 96 4.42 3.11 8.78
CA TYR A 96 5.39 3.45 9.82
C TYR A 96 5.68 4.95 9.80
N PHE A 97 6.32 5.45 10.84
CA PHE A 97 6.68 6.87 10.96
C PHE A 97 8.02 7.05 11.68
N PRO A 98 8.74 8.16 11.45
CA PRO A 98 9.91 8.51 12.24
C PRO A 98 9.58 8.66 13.73
N ALA A 99 10.39 8.07 14.60
CA ALA A 99 10.36 8.37 16.03
C ALA A 99 10.84 9.82 16.26
N VAL A 100 10.03 10.65 16.89
CA VAL A 100 10.25 12.09 17.05
C VAL A 100 10.23 12.53 18.51
N GLU A 101 10.98 13.57 18.82
CA GLU A 101 10.96 14.28 20.11
C GLU A 101 10.85 15.79 19.81
N PRO A 102 9.77 16.48 20.23
CA PRO A 102 8.64 15.97 21.01
C PRO A 102 7.77 14.98 20.23
N ALA A 103 7.22 14.00 20.96
CA ALA A 103 6.34 12.95 20.45
C ALA A 103 4.94 13.50 20.10
N THR A 104 4.81 14.30 19.03
CA THR A 104 3.55 14.94 18.61
C THR A 104 3.15 14.61 17.17
N LEU A 105 1.87 14.75 16.84
CA LEU A 105 1.36 14.51 15.48
C LEU A 105 1.97 15.50 14.47
N THR A 106 2.14 16.77 14.85
CA THR A 106 2.81 17.77 13.99
C THR A 106 4.24 17.35 13.66
N ALA A 107 5.00 16.88 14.66
CA ALA A 107 6.37 16.44 14.45
C ALA A 107 6.46 15.20 13.55
N VAL A 108 5.56 14.22 13.76
CA VAL A 108 5.46 13.02 12.90
C VAL A 108 5.15 13.39 11.45
N ASP A 109 4.19 14.31 11.22
CA ASP A 109 3.81 14.76 9.87
C ASP A 109 5.00 15.41 9.15
N ALA A 110 5.65 16.36 9.82
CA ALA A 110 6.79 17.08 9.28
C ALA A 110 7.98 16.14 8.99
N ALA A 111 8.30 15.23 9.90
CA ALA A 111 9.39 14.27 9.72
C ALA A 111 9.10 13.30 8.57
N SER A 112 7.89 12.76 8.48
CA SER A 112 7.48 11.86 7.39
C SER A 112 7.50 12.56 6.03
N ALA A 113 7.06 13.82 5.96
CA ALA A 113 7.11 14.61 4.74
C ALA A 113 8.54 14.84 4.25
N ARG A 114 9.50 15.08 5.16
CA ARG A 114 10.91 15.26 4.83
C ARG A 114 11.55 13.96 4.34
N VAL A 115 11.35 12.84 5.05
CA VAL A 115 11.88 11.54 4.63
C VAL A 115 11.41 11.17 3.22
N LEU A 116 10.14 11.48 2.88
CA LEU A 116 9.63 11.30 1.52
C LEU A 116 10.36 12.18 0.50
N ALA A 117 10.48 13.48 0.76
CA ALA A 117 11.09 14.43 -0.16
C ALA A 117 12.57 14.13 -0.40
N ASP A 118 13.33 13.94 0.67
CA ASP A 118 14.78 13.70 0.63
C ASP A 118 15.10 12.31 0.10
N GLY A 119 14.24 11.33 0.40
CA GLY A 119 14.32 10.00 -0.18
C GLY A 119 14.25 10.01 -1.69
N MET A 120 13.45 10.90 -2.29
CA MET A 120 13.32 11.01 -3.75
C MET A 120 14.42 11.86 -4.41
N ALA A 121 14.99 12.83 -3.70
CA ALA A 121 15.95 13.80 -4.26
C ALA A 121 17.42 13.33 -4.26
N GLY A 122 17.74 12.26 -3.53
CA GLY A 122 19.12 11.77 -3.37
C GLY A 122 19.68 11.00 -4.57
N THR A 123 21.00 10.78 -4.57
CA THR A 123 21.73 9.98 -5.58
C THR A 123 21.46 8.47 -5.50
N ASP A 124 20.98 7.99 -4.36
CA ASP A 124 20.44 6.64 -4.14
C ASP A 124 18.97 6.80 -3.68
N PRO A 125 18.02 7.00 -4.62
CA PRO A 125 16.66 7.37 -4.28
C PRO A 125 15.87 6.19 -3.71
N VAL A 126 15.01 6.48 -2.74
CA VAL A 126 13.99 5.56 -2.23
C VAL A 126 12.61 6.16 -2.48
N PHE A 127 11.76 5.42 -3.19
CA PHE A 127 10.41 5.85 -3.51
C PHE A 127 9.43 5.27 -2.50
N LEU A 128 8.90 6.14 -1.65
CA LEU A 128 7.89 5.82 -0.64
C LEU A 128 6.54 6.41 -1.04
N SER A 129 5.49 5.98 -0.36
CA SER A 129 4.18 6.66 -0.39
C SER A 129 3.83 7.13 1.02
N THR A 130 2.72 7.84 1.17
CA THR A 130 2.25 8.28 2.48
C THR A 130 0.78 7.97 2.69
N LEU A 131 0.39 7.92 3.96
CA LEU A 131 -0.99 7.77 4.43
C LEU A 131 -1.25 8.89 5.45
N LYS A 132 -2.44 9.50 5.45
CA LYS A 132 -2.84 10.41 6.53
C LYS A 132 -3.65 9.62 7.56
N ALA A 133 -3.11 9.49 8.77
CA ALA A 133 -3.81 8.89 9.90
C ALA A 133 -4.48 9.99 10.72
N GLY A 134 -5.80 9.89 10.92
CA GLY A 134 -6.56 10.84 11.74
C GLY A 134 -6.21 10.72 13.22
N ARG A 135 -6.37 11.83 13.96
CA ARG A 135 -6.05 11.98 15.39
C ARG A 135 -6.47 10.77 16.23
N GLU A 136 -7.76 10.42 16.20
CA GLU A 136 -8.33 9.35 17.03
C GLU A 136 -7.75 7.98 16.70
N ALA A 137 -7.63 7.66 15.40
CA ALA A 137 -7.06 6.39 14.95
C ALA A 137 -5.57 6.27 15.29
N PHE A 138 -4.85 7.40 15.29
CA PHE A 138 -3.44 7.45 15.63
C PHE A 138 -3.25 7.24 17.12
N THR A 139 -3.90 8.03 17.98
CA THR A 139 -3.72 7.92 19.44
C THR A 139 -4.27 6.61 20.01
N ALA A 140 -5.28 6.00 19.39
CA ALA A 140 -5.73 4.67 19.75
C ALA A 140 -4.65 3.59 19.56
N ARG A 141 -3.77 3.74 18.56
CA ARG A 141 -2.65 2.81 18.30
C ARG A 141 -1.38 3.21 19.05
N HIS A 142 -1.16 4.52 19.20
CA HIS A 142 0.05 5.14 19.75
C HIS A 142 -0.31 6.14 20.84
N PRO A 143 -0.74 5.67 22.03
CA PRO A 143 -1.25 6.54 23.10
C PRO A 143 -0.21 7.47 23.73
N LYS A 144 1.08 7.23 23.43
CA LYS A 144 2.19 8.08 23.88
C LYS A 144 2.39 9.33 23.00
N ILE A 145 1.78 9.37 21.81
CA ILE A 145 1.87 10.51 20.91
C ILE A 145 0.85 11.56 21.32
N THR A 146 1.32 12.79 21.53
CA THR A 146 0.49 13.94 21.83
C THR A 146 -0.28 14.39 20.58
N ALA A 147 -1.60 14.42 20.68
CA ALA A 147 -2.48 14.88 19.62
C ALA A 147 -2.59 16.41 19.57
N ASP A 148 -1.57 17.09 19.04
CA ASP A 148 -1.54 18.54 18.82
C ASP A 148 -2.17 18.97 17.47
N ALA A 149 -2.51 18.02 16.60
CA ALA A 149 -3.13 18.23 15.30
C ALA A 149 -4.24 17.21 15.00
N ASP A 150 -5.01 17.41 13.91
CA ASP A 150 -6.14 16.52 13.53
C ASP A 150 -5.71 15.18 12.94
N GLY A 151 -4.41 14.95 12.81
CA GLY A 151 -3.81 13.74 12.28
C GLY A 151 -2.39 14.02 11.81
N ALA A 152 -1.73 12.99 11.33
CA ALA A 152 -0.39 13.10 10.76
C ALA A 152 -0.25 12.28 9.49
N ARG A 153 0.54 12.78 8.56
CA ARG A 153 1.13 12.00 7.47
C ARG A 153 2.14 11.03 8.04
N ILE A 154 2.01 9.77 7.66
CA ILE A 154 2.97 8.71 7.94
C ILE A 154 3.49 8.10 6.64
N LEU A 155 4.60 7.37 6.72
CA LEU A 155 5.19 6.64 5.60
C LEU A 155 4.42 5.34 5.35
N ARG A 156 4.30 4.98 4.08
CA ARG A 156 3.64 3.78 3.60
C ARG A 156 4.45 3.17 2.46
N SER A 157 4.70 1.87 2.54
CA SER A 157 5.39 1.11 1.50
C SER A 157 4.59 -0.11 1.08
N VAL A 158 4.51 -0.35 -0.23
CA VAL A 158 3.77 -1.47 -0.83
C VAL A 158 4.77 -2.40 -1.49
N LEU A 159 4.84 -3.65 -1.02
CA LEU A 159 5.86 -4.61 -1.43
C LEU A 159 5.30 -5.61 -2.46
N MET A 160 4.86 -5.10 -3.60
CA MET A 160 4.20 -5.90 -4.64
C MET A 160 5.17 -6.78 -5.46
N LYS A 161 6.45 -6.40 -5.51
CA LYS A 161 7.48 -7.12 -6.28
C LYS A 161 8.07 -8.22 -5.43
N SER A 162 8.17 -9.44 -5.96
CA SER A 162 8.79 -10.58 -5.27
C SER A 162 10.22 -10.29 -4.79
N GLU A 163 10.96 -9.52 -5.56
CA GLU A 163 12.33 -9.08 -5.31
C GLU A 163 12.45 -8.25 -4.03
N SER A 164 11.35 -7.68 -3.55
CA SER A 164 11.30 -6.96 -2.27
C SER A 164 11.77 -7.84 -1.11
N GLU A 165 11.49 -9.14 -1.14
CA GLU A 165 11.91 -10.10 -0.11
C GLU A 165 13.43 -10.09 0.12
N HIS A 166 14.19 -9.89 -0.96
CA HIS A 166 15.65 -9.85 -0.93
C HIS A 166 16.22 -8.43 -0.81
N HIS A 167 15.39 -7.40 -1.00
CA HIS A 167 15.84 -6.00 -1.05
C HIS A 167 15.48 -5.19 0.19
N VAL A 168 14.55 -5.67 1.02
CA VAL A 168 13.94 -4.87 2.09
C VAL A 168 14.91 -4.37 3.16
N GLU A 169 16.00 -5.09 3.43
CA GLU A 169 17.05 -4.66 4.36
C GLU A 169 17.75 -3.40 3.85
N ARG A 170 18.13 -3.36 2.57
CA ARG A 170 18.74 -2.16 1.97
C ARG A 170 17.79 -0.97 1.99
N VAL A 171 16.51 -1.21 1.73
CA VAL A 171 15.48 -0.15 1.80
C VAL A 171 15.35 0.37 3.23
N HIS A 172 15.27 -0.54 4.21
CA HIS A 172 15.23 -0.18 5.63
C HIS A 172 16.43 0.69 6.02
N ASP A 173 17.66 0.26 5.72
CA ASP A 173 18.88 1.02 6.03
C ASP A 173 18.86 2.42 5.41
N ARG A 174 18.34 2.54 4.18
CA ARG A 174 18.23 3.83 3.50
C ARG A 174 17.25 4.75 4.22
N VAL A 175 16.09 4.24 4.61
CA VAL A 175 15.05 4.99 5.32
C VAL A 175 15.51 5.38 6.72
N GLU A 176 16.20 4.50 7.44
CA GLU A 176 16.79 4.85 8.73
C GLU A 176 17.83 5.97 8.60
N ARG A 177 18.72 5.89 7.59
CA ARG A 177 19.73 6.95 7.37
C ARG A 177 19.10 8.31 7.09
N LEU A 178 18.06 8.35 6.25
CA LEU A 178 17.29 9.57 5.99
C LEU A 178 16.70 10.12 7.29
N THR A 179 16.16 9.25 8.14
CA THR A 179 15.58 9.64 9.41
C THR A 179 16.64 10.17 10.40
N ARG A 180 17.81 9.52 10.49
CA ARG A 180 18.93 9.92 11.37
C ARG A 180 19.57 11.24 10.95
N SER A 181 19.75 11.50 9.65
CA SER A 181 20.32 12.77 9.17
C SER A 181 19.50 13.97 9.65
N HIS A 182 18.20 13.80 9.87
CA HIS A 182 17.35 14.87 10.40
C HIS A 182 17.48 15.06 11.91
N ARG A 183 17.54 13.97 12.71
CA ARG A 183 17.76 14.09 14.16
C ARG A 183 19.05 14.85 14.50
N GLN A 184 20.10 14.70 13.70
CA GLN A 184 21.38 15.39 13.90
C GLN A 184 21.33 16.89 13.55
N LEU A 185 20.43 17.30 12.65
CA LEU A 185 20.24 18.71 12.29
C LEU A 185 19.38 19.48 13.30
N GLU A 186 18.51 18.78 14.04
CA GLU A 186 17.61 19.37 15.04
C GLU A 186 18.17 19.33 16.47
N SER A 187 19.28 18.60 16.69
CA SER A 187 20.01 18.63 17.97
C SER A 187 20.79 19.95 18.10
N PRO A 188 20.67 20.71 19.21
CA PRO A 188 21.44 21.93 19.42
C PRO A 188 22.94 21.61 19.33
N ARG A 189 23.69 22.33 18.48
CA ARG A 189 25.15 22.34 18.62
C ARG A 189 25.45 22.89 20.02
N ALA A 190 26.07 22.04 20.85
CA ALA A 190 26.57 22.43 22.17
C ALA A 190 27.54 23.62 22.07
#